data_AF-A0A930RTU0-F1
#
_entry.id   AF-A0A930RTU0-F1
#
_cell.length_a   1.000
_cell.length_b   1.000
_cell.length_c   1.000
_cell.angle_alpha   90.00
_cell.angle_beta   90.00
_cell.angle_gamma   90.00
#
_symmetry.space_group_name_H-M   'P 1'
#
loop_
_entity.id
_entity.type
_entity.pdbx_description
1 polymer ?
#
loop_
_entity_poly.entity_id
_entity_poly.type
_entity_poly.pdbx_seq_one_letter_code
_entity_poly.pdbx_strand_id
1 'polypeptide(L)'
;NNGGGHANHSLFWTQLSLDGAKAPEGALLAAINEAFGSFDEFKAAFTQAAATRFGSGWAWLVLSNGKLEVVSTPNQDSPLSEGKTPLLGLDVWEHAYYLNYQNRRPDYISAFWNVVNWDEVARRFEVAK
;
A
#
# COMPACT_ATOMS: atom_id res chain seq x y z
N ASN A 1 -10.62 -11.60 10.56
CA ASN A 1 -9.47 -11.34 11.46
C ASN A 1 -8.24 -12.19 11.10
N ASN A 2 -8.14 -13.47 11.47
CA ASN A 2 -6.88 -14.23 11.29
C ASN A 2 -6.48 -14.44 9.82
N GLY A 3 -7.42 -14.88 8.96
CA GLY A 3 -7.14 -15.05 7.52
C GLY A 3 -6.72 -13.75 6.83
N GLY A 4 -7.38 -12.63 7.18
CA GLY A 4 -7.00 -11.31 6.71
C GLY A 4 -5.59 -10.91 7.18
N GLY A 5 -5.25 -11.16 8.45
CA GLY A 5 -3.91 -10.91 8.96
C GLY A 5 -2.82 -11.70 8.21
N HIS A 6 -3.08 -12.97 7.90
CA HIS A 6 -2.18 -13.77 7.10
C HIS A 6 -2.02 -13.22 5.67
N ALA A 7 -3.12 -12.94 4.97
CA ALA A 7 -3.10 -12.40 3.61
C ALA A 7 -2.39 -11.04 3.55
N ASN A 8 -2.73 -10.13 4.46
CA ASN A 8 -2.21 -8.77 4.51
C ASN A 8 -0.69 -8.75 4.77
N HIS A 9 -0.19 -9.52 5.74
CA HIS A 9 1.25 -9.58 6.01
C HIS A 9 2.02 -10.34 4.93
N SER A 10 1.44 -11.42 4.36
CA SER A 10 2.07 -12.13 3.25
C SER A 10 2.28 -11.20 2.05
N LEU A 11 1.30 -10.35 1.77
CA LEU A 11 1.41 -9.27 0.80
C LEU A 11 2.48 -8.25 1.20
N PHE A 12 2.47 -7.80 2.46
CA PHE A 12 3.36 -6.76 2.98
C PHE A 12 4.83 -7.11 2.84
N TRP A 13 5.23 -8.37 3.03
CA TRP A 13 6.63 -8.75 2.96
C TRP A 13 7.22 -8.72 1.55
N THR A 14 6.48 -9.16 0.53
CA THR A 14 7.07 -9.30 -0.82
C THR A 14 7.21 -7.97 -1.56
N GLN A 15 6.46 -6.95 -1.14
CA GLN A 15 6.52 -5.58 -1.67
C GLN A 15 7.59 -4.71 -1.00
N LEU A 16 8.41 -5.24 -0.09
CA LEU A 16 9.50 -4.49 0.54
C LEU A 16 10.84 -4.97 0.00
N SER A 17 11.69 -4.04 -0.44
CA SER A 17 13.03 -4.35 -0.94
C SER A 17 13.97 -3.15 -0.82
N LEU A 18 15.23 -3.42 -0.49
CA LEU A 18 16.31 -2.41 -0.56
C LEU A 18 16.83 -2.23 -1.99
N ASP A 19 16.70 -3.27 -2.82
CA ASP A 19 17.34 -3.40 -4.13
C ASP A 19 16.36 -3.27 -5.31
N GLY A 20 15.05 -3.16 -5.06
CA GLY A 20 14.02 -3.01 -6.10
C GLY A 20 13.99 -1.61 -6.71
N ALA A 21 13.23 -1.48 -7.81
CA ALA A 21 12.94 -0.19 -8.44
C ALA A 21 12.46 0.84 -7.40
N LYS A 22 12.92 2.10 -7.52
CA LYS A 22 12.65 3.18 -6.55
C LYS A 22 11.36 3.96 -6.82
N ALA A 23 10.79 3.80 -8.01
CA ALA A 23 9.53 4.38 -8.42
C ALA A 23 8.82 3.41 -9.39
N PRO A 24 7.49 3.49 -9.53
CA PRO A 24 6.79 2.74 -10.55
C PRO A 24 7.19 3.24 -11.94
N GLU A 25 7.16 2.34 -12.91
CA GLU A 25 7.41 2.65 -14.31
C GLU A 25 6.39 1.95 -15.22
N GLY A 26 6.51 2.19 -16.53
CA GLY A 26 5.70 1.54 -17.56
C GLY A 26 4.19 1.65 -17.32
N ALA A 27 3.49 0.53 -17.48
CA ALA A 27 2.03 0.51 -17.42
C ALA A 27 1.47 0.85 -16.02
N LEU A 28 2.18 0.50 -14.95
CA LEU A 28 1.76 0.87 -13.60
C LEU A 28 1.82 2.39 -13.39
N LEU A 29 2.93 3.03 -13.79
CA LEU A 29 3.06 4.49 -13.71
C LEU A 29 1.99 5.21 -14.55
N ALA A 30 1.72 4.70 -15.75
CA ALA A 30 0.67 5.25 -16.61
C ALA A 30 -0.71 5.19 -15.93
N ALA A 31 -1.07 4.04 -15.35
CA ALA A 31 -2.33 3.88 -14.63
C ALA A 31 -2.40 4.75 -13.37
N ILE A 32 -1.29 4.93 -12.66
CA ILE A 32 -1.20 5.86 -11.52
C ILE A 32 -1.45 7.29 -11.98
N ASN A 33 -0.78 7.74 -13.05
CA ASN A 33 -0.96 9.10 -13.57
C ASN A 33 -2.39 9.32 -14.10
N GLU A 34 -3.01 8.30 -14.69
CA GLU A 34 -4.41 8.38 -15.11
C GLU A 34 -5.38 8.52 -13.93
N ALA A 35 -5.19 7.73 -12.87
CA ALA A 35 -6.10 7.71 -11.72
C ALA A 35 -5.90 8.89 -10.75
N PHE A 36 -4.66 9.34 -10.57
CA PHE A 36 -4.30 10.32 -9.53
C PHE A 36 -3.69 11.62 -10.09
N GLY A 37 -3.47 11.71 -11.40
CA GLY A 37 -2.84 12.87 -12.05
C GLY A 37 -1.31 12.80 -12.06
N SER A 38 -0.69 12.34 -10.98
CA SER A 38 0.76 12.08 -10.92
C SER A 38 1.12 11.05 -9.85
N PHE A 39 2.36 10.54 -9.89
CA PHE A 39 2.90 9.70 -8.83
C PHE A 39 2.98 10.43 -7.47
N ASP A 40 3.29 11.72 -7.47
CA ASP A 40 3.36 12.51 -6.24
C ASP A 40 1.97 12.72 -5.61
N GLU A 41 0.95 12.97 -6.43
CA GLU A 41 -0.45 13.05 -5.97
C GLU A 41 -0.95 11.70 -5.43
N PHE A 42 -0.57 10.59 -6.06
CA PHE A 42 -0.81 9.26 -5.53
C PHE A 42 -0.14 9.06 -4.16
N LYS A 43 1.15 9.40 -4.03
CA LYS A 43 1.87 9.29 -2.75
C LYS A 43 1.21 10.14 -1.67
N ALA A 44 0.73 11.34 -2.00
CA ALA A 44 0.01 12.21 -1.09
C ALA A 44 -1.31 11.57 -0.63
N ALA A 45 -2.13 11.06 -1.56
CA ALA A 45 -3.38 10.40 -1.26
C ALA A 45 -3.19 9.13 -0.39
N PHE A 46 -2.21 8.28 -0.73
CA PHE A 46 -1.88 7.09 0.05
C PHE A 46 -1.36 7.44 1.44
N THR A 47 -0.47 8.43 1.55
CA THR A 47 0.06 8.92 2.83
C THR A 47 -1.05 9.45 3.72
N GLN A 48 -2.00 10.21 3.15
CA GLN A 48 -3.16 10.70 3.87
C GLN A 48 -4.03 9.55 4.39
N ALA A 49 -4.31 8.53 3.56
CA ALA A 49 -5.09 7.36 3.96
C ALA A 49 -4.42 6.58 5.12
N ALA A 50 -3.09 6.43 5.08
CA ALA A 50 -2.31 5.80 6.14
C ALA A 50 -2.28 6.63 7.44
N ALA A 51 -2.08 7.94 7.33
CA ALA A 51 -2.01 8.84 8.48
C ALA A 51 -3.36 8.94 9.21
N THR A 52 -4.46 9.02 8.46
CA THR A 52 -5.81 9.24 8.99
C THR A 52 -6.55 7.99 9.42
N ARG A 53 -6.01 6.78 9.17
CA ARG A 53 -6.56 5.54 9.72
C ARG A 53 -6.48 5.57 11.24
N PHE A 54 -7.59 5.91 11.90
CA PHE A 54 -7.64 5.90 13.36
C PHE A 54 -7.57 4.47 13.90
N GLY A 55 -6.76 4.28 14.94
CA GLY A 55 -6.49 2.97 15.52
C GLY A 55 -5.63 2.09 14.63
N SER A 56 -5.92 0.78 14.66
CA SER A 56 -5.23 -0.26 13.91
C SER A 56 -5.83 -0.46 12.52
N GLY A 57 -5.00 -0.73 11.52
CA GLY A 57 -5.48 -0.96 10.17
C GLY A 57 -4.39 -0.87 9.11
N TRP A 58 -4.83 -0.67 7.87
CA TRP A 58 -3.99 -0.67 6.69
C TRP A 58 -4.39 0.43 5.71
N ALA A 59 -3.43 0.94 4.95
CA ALA A 59 -3.67 1.72 3.73
C ALA A 59 -3.32 0.88 2.50
N TRP A 60 -4.04 1.08 1.39
CA TRP A 60 -3.94 0.24 0.21
C TRP A 60 -3.98 1.04 -1.08
N LEU A 61 -3.19 0.60 -2.06
CA LEU A 61 -3.46 0.80 -3.48
C LEU A 61 -4.11 -0.47 -4.00
N VAL A 62 -5.27 -0.36 -4.61
CA VAL A 62 -6.05 -1.50 -5.11
C VAL A 62 -6.42 -1.31 -6.57
N LEU A 63 -6.56 -2.43 -7.29
CA LEU A 63 -7.24 -2.48 -8.58
C LEU A 63 -8.71 -2.90 -8.36
N SER A 64 -9.62 -2.08 -8.87
CA SER A 64 -11.06 -2.24 -8.71
C SER A 64 -11.73 -1.92 -10.04
N ASN A 65 -12.34 -2.93 -10.68
CA ASN A 65 -12.96 -2.79 -12.00
C ASN A 65 -12.04 -2.13 -13.05
N GLY A 66 -10.76 -2.52 -13.07
CA GLY A 66 -9.75 -1.99 -13.99
C GLY A 66 -9.23 -0.59 -13.64
N LYS A 67 -9.65 0.01 -12.52
CA LYS A 67 -9.21 1.33 -12.06
C LYS A 67 -8.44 1.24 -10.75
N LEU A 68 -7.43 2.10 -10.60
CA LEU A 68 -6.68 2.23 -9.36
C LEU A 68 -7.45 3.09 -8.35
N GLU A 69 -7.49 2.64 -7.10
CA GLU A 69 -8.08 3.35 -5.98
C GLU A 69 -7.13 3.32 -4.77
N VAL A 70 -7.15 4.39 -3.97
CA VAL A 70 -6.55 4.38 -2.62
C VAL A 70 -7.67 4.18 -1.60
N VAL A 71 -7.52 3.17 -0.74
CA VAL A 71 -8.47 2.87 0.34
C VAL A 71 -7.73 2.59 1.65
N SER A 72 -8.45 2.60 2.78
CA SER A 72 -7.91 2.11 4.05
C SER A 72 -8.92 1.21 4.73
N THR A 73 -8.44 0.18 5.44
CA THR A 73 -9.30 -0.79 6.15
C THR A 73 -8.96 -0.81 7.63
N PRO A 74 -9.95 -1.02 8.52
CA PRO A 74 -9.70 -1.22 9.94
C PRO A 74 -9.16 -2.63 10.20
N ASN A 75 -8.38 -2.77 11.28
CA ASN A 75 -7.90 -4.06 11.78
C ASN A 75 -7.22 -4.92 10.69
N GLN A 76 -7.76 -6.11 10.43
CA GLN A 76 -7.25 -7.05 9.42
C GLN A 76 -8.27 -7.27 8.29
N ASP A 77 -9.20 -6.34 8.12
CA ASP A 77 -10.08 -6.35 6.96
C ASP A 77 -9.24 -6.09 5.71
N SER A 78 -9.58 -6.77 4.62
CA SER A 78 -8.77 -6.80 3.41
C SER A 78 -9.61 -6.40 2.21
N PRO A 79 -9.12 -5.57 1.27
CA PRO A 79 -9.84 -5.26 0.04
C PRO A 79 -10.28 -6.50 -0.76
N LEU A 80 -9.62 -7.64 -0.55
CA LEU A 80 -10.01 -8.93 -1.12
C LEU A 80 -11.45 -9.32 -0.78
N SER A 81 -11.95 -9.03 0.43
CA SER A 81 -13.34 -9.34 0.80
C SER A 81 -14.36 -8.44 0.11
N GLU A 82 -13.91 -7.33 -0.48
CA GLU A 82 -14.73 -6.40 -1.27
C GLU A 82 -14.61 -6.67 -2.78
N GLY A 83 -13.93 -7.75 -3.19
CA GLY A 83 -13.68 -8.07 -4.60
C GLY A 83 -12.64 -7.16 -5.27
N LYS A 84 -11.87 -6.40 -4.49
CA LYS A 84 -10.77 -5.55 -4.99
C LYS A 84 -9.44 -6.29 -4.86
N THR A 85 -8.52 -6.03 -5.79
CA THR A 85 -7.20 -6.67 -5.78
C THR A 85 -6.16 -5.73 -5.17
N PRO A 86 -5.60 -6.02 -3.98
CA PRO A 86 -4.57 -5.18 -3.38
C PRO A 86 -3.23 -5.31 -4.12
N LEU A 87 -2.64 -4.18 -4.48
CA LEU A 87 -1.37 -4.10 -5.20
C LEU A 87 -0.23 -3.69 -4.27
N LEU A 88 -0.48 -2.69 -3.42
CA LEU A 88 0.43 -2.19 -2.38
C LEU A 88 -0.37 -2.02 -1.08
N GLY A 89 0.20 -2.41 0.06
CA GLY A 89 -0.39 -2.22 1.38
C GLY A 89 0.58 -1.58 2.38
N LEU A 90 0.12 -0.81 3.34
CA LEU A 90 0.96 -0.35 4.45
C LEU A 90 0.30 -0.73 5.77
N ASP A 91 0.99 -1.54 6.56
CA ASP A 91 0.59 -1.86 7.93
C ASP A 91 0.78 -0.61 8.80
N VAL A 92 -0.32 -0.07 9.33
CA VAL A 92 -0.30 1.06 10.28
C VAL A 92 -0.80 0.65 11.67
N TRP A 93 -0.79 -0.64 11.99
CA TRP A 93 -0.83 -1.09 13.36
C TRP A 93 0.43 -0.62 14.11
N GLU A 94 0.28 -0.24 15.37
CA GLU A 94 1.40 0.29 16.15
C GLU A 94 2.57 -0.69 16.22
N HIS A 95 2.31 -2.01 16.29
CA HIS A 95 3.38 -3.01 16.29
C HIS A 95 4.34 -2.92 15.09
N ALA A 96 3.88 -2.39 13.95
CA ALA A 96 4.69 -2.29 12.74
C ALA A 96 5.80 -1.23 12.86
N TYR A 97 5.62 -0.24 13.74
CA TYR A 97 6.50 0.93 13.79
C TYR A 97 6.92 1.38 15.19
N TYR A 98 6.25 0.95 16.26
CA TYR A 98 6.38 1.58 17.58
C TYR A 98 7.81 1.54 18.15
N LEU A 99 8.54 0.44 17.93
CA LEU A 99 9.90 0.30 18.46
C LEU A 99 10.87 1.33 17.88
N ASN A 100 10.71 1.72 16.60
CA ASN A 100 11.60 2.66 15.92
C ASN A 100 11.03 4.10 15.87
N TYR A 101 9.71 4.24 15.84
CA TYR A 101 9.05 5.53 15.59
C TYR A 101 8.11 6.00 16.71
N GLN A 102 7.76 5.14 17.66
CA GLN A 102 6.81 5.45 18.75
C GLN A 102 5.50 6.05 18.20
N ASN A 103 5.13 7.27 18.60
CA ASN A 103 3.95 7.97 18.12
C ASN A 103 4.12 8.66 16.75
N ARG A 104 5.34 8.63 16.17
CA ARG A 104 5.67 9.31 14.91
C ARG A 104 5.31 8.45 13.70
N ARG A 105 4.02 8.09 13.59
CA ARG A 105 3.49 7.39 12.40
C ARG A 105 3.84 8.10 11.07
N PRO A 106 3.80 9.45 10.96
CA PRO A 106 4.21 10.13 9.73
C PRO A 106 5.66 9.81 9.30
N ASP A 107 6.60 9.71 10.25
CA ASP A 107 7.99 9.38 9.95
C ASP A 107 8.13 7.95 9.41
N TYR A 108 7.38 7.00 9.98
CA TYR A 108 7.31 5.63 9.48
C TYR A 108 6.73 5.55 8.07
N ILE A 109 5.64 6.28 7.78
CA ILE A 109 5.05 6.34 6.44
C ILE A 109 6.05 6.94 5.44
N SER A 110 6.78 7.99 5.84
CA SER A 110 7.85 8.58 5.02
C SER A 110 8.95 7.56 4.72
N ALA A 111 9.39 6.79 5.73
CA ALA A 111 10.41 5.76 5.57
C ALA A 111 9.96 4.59 4.68
N PHE A 112 8.69 4.20 4.75
CA PHE A 112 8.10 3.14 3.92
C PHE A 112 8.32 3.40 2.42
N TRP A 113 8.18 4.64 1.96
CA TRP A 113 8.37 4.98 0.54
C TRP A 113 9.78 4.68 0.02
N ASN A 114 10.80 4.59 0.89
CA ASN A 114 12.18 4.30 0.50
C ASN A 114 12.43 2.80 0.26
N VAL A 115 11.51 1.94 0.71
CA VAL A 115 11.65 0.49 0.71
C VAL A 115 10.55 -0.21 -0.08
N VAL A 116 9.67 0.52 -0.78
CA VAL A 116 8.68 -0.09 -1.67
C VAL A 116 9.39 -0.76 -2.85
N ASN A 117 9.11 -2.04 -3.04
CA ASN A 117 9.52 -2.82 -4.20
C ASN A 117 8.52 -2.61 -5.35
N TRP A 118 8.78 -1.61 -6.19
CA TRP A 118 7.88 -1.28 -7.30
C TRP A 118 7.80 -2.37 -8.37
N ASP A 119 8.81 -3.23 -8.50
CA ASP A 119 8.79 -4.38 -9.41
C ASP A 119 7.69 -5.38 -9.03
N GLU A 120 7.55 -5.67 -7.73
CA GLU A 120 6.51 -6.57 -7.24
C GLU A 120 5.11 -5.94 -7.37
N VAL A 121 4.97 -4.64 -7.13
CA VAL A 121 3.69 -3.93 -7.32
C VAL A 121 3.29 -3.96 -8.80
N ALA A 122 4.24 -3.73 -9.70
CA ALA A 122 4.01 -3.81 -11.14
C ALA A 122 3.64 -5.23 -11.57
N ARG A 123 4.34 -6.26 -11.06
CA ARG A 123 4.01 -7.67 -11.34
C ARG A 123 2.57 -8.01 -10.92
N ARG A 124 2.14 -7.58 -9.73
CA ARG A 124 0.75 -7.79 -9.26
C ARG A 124 -0.25 -7.07 -10.13
N PHE A 125 0.06 -5.84 -10.55
CA PHE A 125 -0.80 -5.07 -11.43
C PHE A 125 -0.99 -5.78 -12.78
N GLU A 126 0.08 -6.29 -13.39
CA GLU A 126 -0.02 -7.02 -14.67
C GLU A 126 -0.80 -8.34 -14.55
N VAL A 127 -0.68 -9.06 -13.43
CA VAL A 127 -1.44 -10.31 -13.20
C VAL A 127 -2.92 -10.03 -12.90
N ALA A 128 -3.25 -8.85 -12.38
CA ALA A 128 -4.60 -8.50 -11.96
C ALA A 128 -5.46 -7.83 -13.04
N LYS A 129 -4.85 -7.36 -14.14
CA LYS A 129 -5.55 -6.87 -15.33
C LYS A 129 -6.31 -7.99 -16.03
#